data_AF-A0AAV8X7J7-F1
#
_entry.id   AF-A0AAV8X7J7-F1
#
_cell.length_a   1.000
_cell.length_b   1.000
_cell.length_c   1.000
_cell.angle_alpha   90.00
_cell.angle_beta   90.00
_cell.angle_gamma   90.00
#
_symmetry.space_group_name_H-M   'P 1'
#
loop_
_entity.id
_entity.type
_entity.pdbx_description
1 polymer ?
#
loop_
_entity_poly.entity_id
_entity_poly.type
_entity_poly.pdbx_seq_one_letter_code
_entity_poly.pdbx_strand_id
1 'polypeptide(L)'
;MFATQNYSSVSQETCQNSVKMDDDENQFVVDDVSKIVRDTIENILSGNSYLQDKVTQWSATVSEQCLSELSKLKKQFKYVVTCSIMQKTGAGLHTASSCYWDSATDGTCTVRWENKTMYCVVTVFGLAI
;
A
#
# COMPACT_ATOMS: atom_id res chain seq x y z
N MET A 1 29.27 -1.35 -28.15
CA MET A 1 29.77 -0.02 -27.76
C MET A 1 28.70 0.62 -26.90
N PHE A 2 28.74 0.38 -25.58
CA PHE A 2 27.85 1.03 -24.62
C PHE A 2 28.73 1.91 -23.75
N ALA A 3 28.44 3.21 -23.75
CA ALA A 3 29.22 4.20 -23.03
C ALA A 3 28.93 4.12 -21.52
N THR A 4 29.96 3.82 -20.75
CA THR A 4 30.10 4.21 -19.33
C THR A 4 30.57 5.66 -19.27
N GLN A 5 29.96 6.51 -18.44
CA GLN A 5 30.71 7.35 -17.50
C GLN A 5 29.83 8.01 -16.42
N ASN A 6 30.25 7.81 -15.16
CA ASN A 6 30.32 8.71 -14.01
C ASN A 6 29.07 9.45 -13.45
N TYR A 7 28.78 9.18 -12.17
CA TYR A 7 28.40 10.22 -11.21
C TYR A 7 29.14 9.98 -9.89
N SER A 8 30.05 10.90 -9.59
CA SER A 8 30.95 10.92 -8.44
C SER A 8 30.27 11.38 -7.14
N SER A 9 30.82 10.86 -6.05
CA SER A 9 30.55 11.11 -4.62
C SER A 9 30.27 12.55 -4.19
N VAL A 10 29.24 12.73 -3.35
CA VAL A 10 29.11 13.87 -2.42
C VAL A 10 28.87 13.32 -1.01
N SER A 11 29.78 13.70 -0.11
CA SER A 11 29.81 13.45 1.32
C SER A 11 28.64 14.10 2.08
N GLN A 12 28.04 13.40 3.03
CA GLN A 12 27.31 14.01 4.14
C GLN A 12 27.60 13.27 5.44
N GLU A 13 28.44 13.90 6.27
CA GLU A 13 28.43 13.68 7.72
C GLU A 13 27.19 14.38 8.29
N THR A 14 26.35 13.65 9.03
CA THR A 14 25.34 14.26 9.91
C THR A 14 25.46 13.61 11.28
N CYS A 15 25.81 14.41 12.29
CA CYS A 15 25.83 14.03 13.70
C CYS A 15 24.43 13.56 14.13
N GLN A 16 24.16 12.26 14.10
CA GLN A 16 22.91 11.72 14.61
C GLN A 16 23.03 11.52 16.13
N ASN A 17 22.33 12.39 16.87
CA ASN A 17 21.91 12.11 18.24
C ASN A 17 21.17 10.77 18.24
N SER A 18 21.75 9.77 18.89
CA SER A 18 21.22 8.42 19.00
C SER A 18 20.04 8.37 19.96
N VAL A 19 18.82 8.48 19.44
CA VAL A 19 17.65 7.89 20.08
C VAL A 19 17.58 6.44 19.58
N LYS A 20 18.01 5.50 20.43
CA LYS A 20 17.74 4.08 20.19
C LYS A 20 16.25 3.85 20.47
N MET A 21 15.43 3.89 19.43
CA MET A 21 14.08 3.32 19.49
C MET A 21 14.21 1.83 19.22
N ASP A 22 13.68 1.00 20.11
CA ASP A 22 13.61 -0.45 19.93
C ASP A 22 13.00 -0.78 18.56
N ASP A 23 13.83 -1.34 17.68
CA ASP A 23 13.59 -1.54 16.25
C ASP A 23 12.48 -2.57 15.95
N ASP A 24 12.12 -3.38 16.96
CA ASP A 24 11.16 -4.50 16.83
C ASP A 24 9.68 -4.05 16.90
N GLU A 25 9.34 -2.97 17.63
CA GLU A 25 7.93 -2.59 17.82
C GLU A 25 7.36 -1.76 16.65
N ASN A 26 8.20 -1.05 15.91
CA ASN A 26 7.78 -0.22 14.80
C ASN A 26 8.01 -0.87 13.43
N GLN A 27 8.06 -2.20 13.35
CA GLN A 27 8.20 -2.89 12.07
C GLN A 27 6.88 -2.92 11.28
N PHE A 28 6.96 -2.77 9.95
CA PHE A 28 5.83 -2.94 9.05
C PHE A 28 5.44 -4.42 8.94
N VAL A 29 4.38 -4.82 9.64
CA VAL A 29 3.89 -6.21 9.62
C VAL A 29 2.92 -6.37 8.44
N VAL A 30 3.42 -6.96 7.35
CA VAL A 30 2.65 -7.14 6.10
C VAL A 30 1.37 -7.95 6.31
N ASP A 31 1.41 -8.96 7.18
CA ASP A 31 0.27 -9.86 7.43
C ASP A 31 -0.90 -9.13 8.10
N ASP A 32 -0.61 -8.30 9.12
CA ASP A 32 -1.62 -7.49 9.82
C ASP A 32 -2.27 -6.49 8.86
N VAL A 33 -1.44 -5.80 8.07
CA VAL A 33 -1.91 -4.85 7.06
C VAL A 33 -2.73 -5.55 5.99
N SER A 34 -2.28 -6.71 5.51
CA SER A 34 -3.02 -7.50 4.51
C SER A 34 -4.37 -7.93 5.06
N LYS A 35 -4.46 -8.33 6.33
CA LYS A 35 -5.70 -8.77 6.95
C LYS A 35 -6.70 -7.61 7.07
N ILE A 36 -6.26 -6.47 7.59
CA ILE A 36 -7.06 -5.25 7.68
C ILE A 36 -7.63 -4.87 6.31
N VAL A 37 -6.77 -4.82 5.29
CA VAL A 37 -7.19 -4.46 3.92
C VAL A 37 -8.19 -5.47 3.37
N ARG A 38 -7.98 -6.77 3.56
CA ARG A 38 -8.93 -7.82 3.14
C ARG A 38 -10.29 -7.65 3.81
N ASP A 39 -10.31 -7.49 5.13
CA ASP A 39 -11.52 -7.34 5.92
C ASP A 39 -12.29 -6.07 5.50
N THR A 40 -11.59 -4.95 5.29
CA THR A 40 -12.20 -3.70 4.78
C THR A 40 -12.83 -3.88 3.40
N ILE A 41 -12.13 -4.54 2.47
CA ILE A 41 -12.65 -4.78 1.12
C ILE A 41 -13.89 -5.68 1.18
N GLU A 42 -13.86 -6.75 1.97
CA GLU A 42 -14.99 -7.64 2.14
C GLU A 42 -16.19 -6.91 2.77
N ASN A 43 -15.99 -6.09 3.79
CA ASN A 43 -17.07 -5.34 4.42
C ASN A 43 -17.80 -4.39 3.47
N ILE A 44 -17.08 -3.79 2.49
CA ILE A 44 -17.67 -2.81 1.56
C ILE A 44 -18.22 -3.50 0.31
N LEU A 45 -17.47 -4.43 -0.28
CA LEU A 45 -17.76 -4.99 -1.60
C LEU A 45 -18.47 -6.35 -1.55
N SER A 46 -18.48 -7.05 -0.41
CA SER A 46 -19.22 -8.31 -0.30
C SER A 46 -20.71 -8.08 -0.56
N GLY A 47 -21.33 -9.01 -1.29
CA GLY A 47 -22.75 -8.92 -1.68
C GLY A 47 -23.08 -7.89 -2.77
N ASN A 48 -22.16 -7.00 -3.15
CA ASN A 48 -22.39 -6.00 -4.19
C ASN A 48 -21.97 -6.51 -5.58
N SER A 49 -22.79 -6.24 -6.60
CA SER A 49 -22.42 -6.41 -8.01
C SER A 49 -21.83 -5.12 -8.57
N TYR A 50 -20.97 -5.23 -9.59
CA TYR A 50 -20.39 -4.05 -10.25
C TYR A 50 -21.46 -3.06 -10.73
N LEU A 51 -21.35 -1.81 -10.26
CA LEU A 51 -22.18 -0.68 -10.65
C LEU A 51 -21.26 0.53 -10.87
N GLN A 52 -21.14 0.99 -12.11
CA GLN A 52 -20.21 2.05 -12.50
C GLN A 52 -20.38 3.32 -11.66
N ASP A 53 -21.62 3.72 -11.37
CA ASP A 53 -21.92 4.93 -10.60
C ASP A 53 -21.40 4.86 -9.15
N LYS A 54 -21.27 3.65 -8.60
CA LYS A 54 -20.81 3.44 -7.22
C LYS A 54 -19.31 3.18 -7.12
N VAL A 55 -18.61 2.92 -8.23
CA VAL A 55 -17.17 2.58 -8.21
C VAL A 55 -16.34 3.68 -7.55
N THR A 56 -16.58 4.94 -7.92
CA THR A 56 -15.86 6.09 -7.32
C THR A 56 -16.09 6.15 -5.81
N GLN A 57 -17.34 6.01 -5.37
CA GLN A 57 -17.69 5.99 -3.95
C GLN A 57 -17.00 4.83 -3.22
N TRP A 58 -17.10 3.61 -3.73
CA TRP A 58 -16.48 2.44 -3.12
C TRP A 58 -14.97 2.57 -3.04
N SER A 59 -14.31 3.05 -4.10
CA SER A 59 -12.85 3.24 -4.09
C SER A 59 -12.39 4.23 -3.01
N ALA A 60 -13.11 5.35 -2.85
CA ALA A 60 -12.87 6.33 -1.81
C ALA A 60 -13.11 5.72 -0.42
N THR A 61 -14.27 5.09 -0.20
CA THR A 61 -14.62 4.45 1.08
C THR A 61 -13.62 3.37 1.47
N VAL A 62 -13.17 2.53 0.54
CA VAL A 62 -12.14 1.51 0.80
C VAL A 62 -10.84 2.18 1.24
N SER A 63 -10.37 3.20 0.52
CA SER A 63 -9.11 3.88 0.87
C SER A 63 -9.17 4.57 2.24
N GLU A 64 -10.28 5.23 2.55
CA GLU A 64 -10.51 5.92 3.82
C GLU A 64 -10.61 4.94 5.00
N GLN A 65 -11.37 3.85 4.84
CA GLN A 65 -11.49 2.83 5.88
C GLN A 65 -10.16 2.12 6.13
N CYS A 66 -9.43 1.76 5.07
CA CYS A 66 -8.08 1.18 5.22
C CYS A 66 -7.16 2.12 6.00
N LEU A 67 -7.12 3.41 5.66
CA LEU A 67 -6.33 4.41 6.38
C LEU A 67 -6.80 4.56 7.84
N SER A 68 -8.11 4.54 8.09
CA SER A 68 -8.67 4.63 9.43
C SER A 68 -8.26 3.44 10.29
N GLU A 69 -8.39 2.21 9.80
CA GLU A 69 -7.97 1.01 10.54
C GLU A 69 -6.44 0.98 10.75
N LEU A 70 -5.64 1.35 9.74
CA LEU A 70 -4.19 1.44 9.87
C LEU A 70 -3.76 2.50 10.89
N SER A 71 -4.48 3.62 11.00
CA SER A 71 -4.20 4.66 11.99
C SER A 71 -4.39 4.17 13.44
N LYS A 72 -5.26 3.17 13.67
CA LYS A 72 -5.51 2.60 15.00
C LYS A 72 -4.34 1.76 15.51
N LEU A 73 -3.46 1.31 14.62
CA LEU A 73 -2.22 0.60 15.00
C LEU A 73 -1.24 1.52 15.74
N LYS A 74 -1.43 2.85 15.70
CA LYS A 74 -0.61 3.86 16.39
C LYS A 74 0.91 3.75 16.14
N LYS A 75 1.30 3.08 15.05
CA LYS A 75 2.69 3.03 14.58
C LYS A 75 3.04 4.33 13.86
N GLN A 76 4.28 4.80 14.01
CA GLN A 76 4.76 6.01 13.35
C GLN A 76 5.12 5.69 11.90
N PHE A 77 4.11 5.71 11.04
CA PHE A 77 4.26 5.45 9.61
C PHE A 77 3.41 6.44 8.81
N LYS A 78 3.92 6.78 7.63
CA LYS A 78 3.14 7.42 6.58
C LYS A 78 2.57 6.33 5.66
N TYR A 79 1.25 6.16 5.71
CA TYR A 79 0.55 5.19 4.86
C TYR A 79 0.05 5.84 3.57
N VAL A 80 0.26 5.15 2.44
CA VAL A 80 -0.29 5.51 1.14
C VAL A 80 -1.10 4.32 0.63
N VAL A 81 -2.39 4.53 0.35
CA VAL A 81 -3.30 3.48 -0.12
C VAL A 81 -3.77 3.81 -1.53
N THR A 82 -3.59 2.87 -2.45
CA THR A 82 -4.09 2.94 -3.84
C THR A 82 -5.12 1.84 -4.04
N CYS A 83 -6.36 2.22 -4.40
CA CYS A 83 -7.44 1.28 -4.69
C CYS A 83 -7.81 1.35 -6.17
N SER A 84 -7.88 0.20 -6.84
CA SER A 84 -8.29 0.08 -8.24
C SER A 84 -9.40 -0.97 -8.37
N ILE A 85 -10.55 -0.56 -8.87
CA ILE A 85 -11.72 -1.42 -9.10
C ILE A 85 -11.96 -1.52 -10.60
N MET A 86 -12.09 -2.74 -11.11
CA MET A 86 -12.29 -3.01 -12.54
C MET A 86 -13.43 -4.01 -12.77
N GLN A 87 -14.26 -3.76 -13.79
CA GLN A 87 -15.28 -4.72 -14.22
C GLN A 87 -14.67 -6.00 -14.81
N LYS A 88 -15.27 -7.16 -14.51
CA LYS A 88 -14.86 -8.45 -15.08
C LYS A 88 -15.52 -8.66 -16.44
N THR A 89 -14.94 -8.09 -17.48
CA THR A 89 -15.41 -8.17 -18.88
C THR A 89 -14.54 -9.06 -19.78
N GLY A 90 -13.64 -9.85 -19.18
CA GLY A 90 -12.65 -10.64 -19.94
C GLY A 90 -11.41 -9.86 -20.36
N ALA A 91 -11.34 -8.56 -20.06
CA ALA A 91 -10.12 -7.76 -20.19
C ALA A 91 -9.10 -8.12 -19.09
N GLY A 92 -7.81 -8.04 -19.43
CA GLY A 92 -6.72 -8.20 -18.47
C GLY A 92 -6.39 -6.90 -17.73
N LEU A 93 -5.92 -7.02 -16.49
CA LEU A 93 -5.39 -5.91 -15.69
C LEU A 93 -3.96 -6.25 -15.28
N HIS A 94 -3.02 -5.35 -15.58
CA HIS A 94 -1.65 -5.44 -15.10
C HIS A 94 -1.31 -4.18 -14.30
N THR A 95 -1.03 -4.35 -13.01
CA THR A 95 -0.63 -3.27 -12.10
C THR A 95 0.79 -3.54 -11.65
N ALA A 96 1.68 -2.57 -11.86
CA ALA A 96 3.05 -2.59 -11.36
C ALA A 96 3.31 -1.29 -10.60
N SER A 97 4.06 -1.39 -9.50
CA SER A 97 4.58 -0.26 -8.74
C SER A 97 6.10 -0.34 -8.71
N SER A 98 6.76 0.81 -8.79
CA SER A 98 8.21 0.94 -8.64
C SER A 98 8.48 1.92 -7.52
N CYS A 99 9.23 1.47 -6.52
CA CYS A 99 9.49 2.21 -5.29
C CYS A 99 10.99 2.27 -5.05
N TYR A 100 11.47 3.41 -4.55
CA TYR A 100 12.83 3.58 -4.06
C TYR A 100 12.73 4.01 -2.60
N TRP A 101 13.12 3.12 -1.70
CA TRP A 101 12.83 3.20 -0.27
C TRP A 101 13.75 2.28 0.54
N ASP A 102 13.72 2.37 1.86
CA ASP A 102 14.54 1.54 2.73
C ASP A 102 13.88 0.17 2.95
N SER A 103 14.57 -0.91 2.59
CA SER A 103 14.03 -2.28 2.70
C SER A 103 14.00 -2.81 4.13
N ALA A 104 14.67 -2.16 5.07
CA ALA A 104 14.65 -2.54 6.48
C ALA A 104 13.42 -1.97 7.21
N THR A 105 13.00 -0.76 6.84
CA THR A 105 12.01 0.03 7.60
C THR A 105 10.70 0.24 6.84
N ASP A 106 10.74 0.36 5.52
CA ASP A 106 9.56 0.57 4.67
C ASP A 106 8.98 -0.75 4.14
N GLY A 107 7.69 -0.75 3.78
CA GLY A 107 7.03 -1.95 3.29
C GLY A 107 5.83 -1.70 2.37
N THR A 108 5.53 -2.68 1.50
CA THR A 108 4.32 -2.69 0.66
C THR A 108 3.48 -3.91 0.97
N CYS A 109 2.17 -3.76 0.82
CA CYS A 109 1.21 -4.85 0.80
C CYS A 109 0.28 -4.66 -0.40
N THR A 110 0.21 -5.66 -1.29
CA THR A 110 -0.79 -5.69 -2.37
C THR A 110 -1.79 -6.80 -2.09
N VAL A 111 -3.06 -6.42 -1.94
CA VAL A 111 -4.18 -7.32 -1.76
C VAL A 111 -5.04 -7.31 -3.01
N ARG A 112 -5.27 -8.49 -3.57
CA ARG A 112 -6.23 -8.71 -4.65
C ARG A 112 -7.48 -9.38 -4.10
N TRP A 113 -8.62 -8.78 -4.37
CA TRP A 113 -9.95 -9.30 -4.09
C TRP A 113 -10.74 -9.41 -5.40
N GLU A 114 -11.61 -10.40 -5.48
CA GLU A 114 -12.41 -10.61 -6.67
C GLU A 114 -13.81 -11.11 -6.34
N ASN A 115 -14.76 -10.73 -7.17
CA ASN A 115 -16.13 -11.22 -7.15
C ASN A 115 -16.50 -11.73 -8.54
N LYS A 116 -17.72 -12.24 -8.69
CA LYS A 116 -18.29 -12.71 -9.95
C LYS A 116 -18.28 -11.63 -11.05
N THR A 117 -18.40 -10.35 -10.67
CA THR A 117 -18.61 -9.24 -11.63
C THR A 117 -17.48 -8.22 -11.69
N MET A 118 -16.53 -8.21 -10.75
CA MET A 118 -15.45 -7.22 -10.68
C MET A 118 -14.21 -7.73 -9.95
N TYR A 119 -13.09 -7.05 -10.20
CA TYR A 119 -11.82 -7.17 -9.50
C TYR A 119 -11.59 -5.90 -8.67
N CYS A 120 -10.98 -6.06 -7.50
CA CYS A 120 -10.50 -4.98 -6.66
C CYS A 120 -9.04 -5.27 -6.28
N VAL A 121 -8.14 -4.34 -6.59
CA VAL A 121 -6.73 -4.43 -6.22
C VAL A 121 -6.41 -3.22 -5.35
N VAL A 122 -5.96 -3.48 -4.13
CA VAL A 122 -5.54 -2.46 -3.19
C VAL A 122 -4.06 -2.63 -2.89
N THR A 123 -3.29 -1.58 -3.06
CA THR A 123 -1.87 -1.54 -2.70
C THR A 123 -1.66 -0.51 -1.61
N VAL A 124 -1.05 -0.93 -0.51
CA VAL A 124 -0.66 -0.11 0.62
C VAL A 124 0.86 0.01 0.63
N PHE A 125 1.36 1.21 0.87
CA PHE A 125 2.75 1.51 1.15
C PHE A 125 2.83 2.10 2.56
N GLY A 126 3.64 1.51 3.43
CA GLY A 126 3.98 2.05 4.74
C GLY A 126 5.41 2.57 4.70
N LEU A 127 5.58 3.86 4.95
CA LEU A 127 6.89 4.51 5.02
C LEU A 127 7.21 4.88 6.46
N ALA A 128 8.31 4.40 7.01
CA ALA A 128 8.77 4.76 8.34
C ALA A 128 9.12 6.26 8.37
N ILE A 129 8.90 6.92 9.52
CA ILE A 129 9.21 8.34 9.74
C ILE A 129 10.30 8.47 10.78
#